data_AF-A0A961YUP8-F1
#
_entry.id   AF-A0A961YUP8-F1
#
_cell.length_a   1.000
_cell.length_b   1.000
_cell.length_c   1.000
_cell.angle_alpha   90.00
_cell.angle_beta   90.00
_cell.angle_gamma   90.00
#
_symmetry.space_group_name_H-M   'P 1'
#
loop_
_entity.id
_entity.type
_entity.pdbx_description
1 polymer ?
#
loop_
_entity_poly.entity_id
_entity_poly.type
_entity_poly.pdbx_seq_one_letter_code
_entity_poly.pdbx_strand_id
1 'polypeptide(L)'
;MTKVPVFRTVRAALDFLFDRFGFVFRIAWFPMLVGAGAEIAAGLTDLQAIVGAGRLFVGGPAPLTVWRVAGDTVTALCIAMVAVACHRAILFGDLRRGTRLLFTIGRTELLFMILPMASYVLVWTDKAIRGPGVSAGFIGDVSRWPTLWTLPIAVALAAVFWISTRISVLYPAIVVTNRFALGTAWRLTKGNFWRLTGVYVLGGLALGIAIVLELVIGGVLASLFVAPLIAKAGHTLLGIARLTIVFGVLVVYVLMIPAVAFTVALVCHSYKALIGLGPYEMLPLASATRAALPPDGPAPIDEGQGEPRPE
;
A
#
# COMPACT_ATOMS: atom_id res chain seq x y z
N MET A 1 13.66 0.15 -24.98
CA MET A 1 13.06 0.48 -23.67
C MET A 1 13.87 1.58 -23.03
N THR A 2 13.20 2.60 -22.53
CA THR A 2 13.86 3.75 -21.88
C THR A 2 14.43 3.31 -20.53
N LYS A 3 15.63 3.80 -20.17
CA LYS A 3 16.25 3.49 -18.88
C LYS A 3 15.61 4.34 -17.79
N VAL A 4 15.22 3.72 -16.66
CA VAL A 4 14.62 4.46 -15.53
C VAL A 4 15.67 5.40 -14.90
N PRO A 5 15.41 6.73 -14.81
CA PRO A 5 16.30 7.68 -14.14
C PRO A 5 16.00 7.69 -12.64
N VAL A 6 16.77 6.92 -11.86
CA VAL A 6 16.52 6.62 -10.44
C VAL A 6 16.25 7.88 -9.60
N PHE A 7 17.22 8.81 -9.54
CA PHE A 7 17.11 10.02 -8.72
C PHE A 7 15.96 10.94 -9.15
N ARG A 8 15.76 11.10 -10.46
CA ARG A 8 14.64 11.90 -10.99
C ARG A 8 13.29 11.29 -10.62
N THR A 9 13.18 9.97 -10.61
CA THR A 9 11.96 9.24 -10.25
C THR A 9 11.63 9.41 -8.77
N VAL A 10 12.62 9.25 -7.89
CA VAL A 10 12.44 9.44 -6.44
C VAL A 10 12.11 10.89 -6.11
N ARG A 11 12.81 11.85 -6.72
CA ARG A 11 12.52 13.28 -6.56
C ARG A 11 11.09 13.62 -6.99
N ALA A 12 10.65 13.15 -8.17
CA ALA A 12 9.28 13.39 -8.63
C ALA A 12 8.21 12.82 -7.67
N ALA A 13 8.49 11.68 -7.04
CA ALA A 13 7.61 11.11 -6.02
C ALA A 13 7.54 11.95 -4.74
N LEU A 14 8.68 12.51 -4.30
CA LEU A 14 8.72 13.45 -3.17
C LEU A 14 8.00 14.76 -3.51
N ASP A 15 8.28 15.34 -4.68
CA ASP A 15 7.62 16.56 -5.18
C ASP A 15 6.10 16.36 -5.19
N PHE A 16 5.61 15.21 -5.69
CA PHE A 16 4.18 14.89 -5.65
C PHE A 16 3.63 14.88 -4.21
N LEU A 17 4.32 14.22 -3.27
CA LEU A 17 3.87 14.14 -1.88
C LEU A 17 3.73 15.53 -1.25
N PHE A 18 4.73 16.40 -1.42
CA PHE A 18 4.76 17.72 -0.79
C PHE A 18 3.89 18.74 -1.53
N ASP A 19 3.99 18.84 -2.85
CA ASP A 19 3.24 19.81 -3.66
C ASP A 19 1.73 19.52 -3.66
N ARG A 20 1.36 18.25 -3.47
CA ARG A 20 -0.04 17.78 -3.47
C ARG A 20 -0.47 17.24 -2.11
N PHE A 21 0.20 17.60 -1.02
CA PHE A 21 -0.13 17.11 0.32
C PHE A 21 -1.61 17.33 0.69
N GLY A 22 -2.14 18.53 0.42
CA GLY A 22 -3.55 18.84 0.69
C GLY A 22 -4.53 17.97 -0.11
N PHE A 23 -4.18 17.60 -1.35
CA PHE A 23 -4.96 16.66 -2.14
C PHE A 23 -4.90 15.25 -1.54
N VAL A 24 -3.68 14.76 -1.25
CA VAL A 24 -3.44 13.44 -0.65
C VAL A 24 -4.21 13.29 0.65
N PHE A 25 -4.07 14.27 1.56
CA PHE A 25 -4.79 14.27 2.82
C PHE A 25 -6.30 14.23 2.59
N ARG A 26 -6.83 15.10 1.73
CA ARG A 26 -8.27 15.18 1.40
C ARG A 26 -8.86 13.85 0.93
N ILE A 27 -8.15 13.08 0.11
CA ILE A 27 -8.65 11.79 -0.39
C ILE A 27 -8.42 10.64 0.59
N ALA A 28 -7.42 10.74 1.46
CA ALA A 28 -6.98 9.63 2.30
C ALA A 28 -7.58 9.65 3.71
N TRP A 29 -7.83 10.82 4.29
CA TRP A 29 -8.22 10.92 5.71
C TRP A 29 -9.43 10.05 6.06
N PHE A 30 -10.49 10.09 5.25
CA PHE A 30 -11.73 9.38 5.57
C PHE A 30 -11.60 7.86 5.43
N PRO A 31 -11.15 7.28 4.28
CA PRO A 31 -10.91 5.85 4.19
C PRO A 31 -9.93 5.34 5.26
N MET A 32 -8.85 6.09 5.50
CA MET A 32 -7.87 5.68 6.51
C MET A 32 -8.46 5.73 7.92
N LEU A 33 -9.39 6.66 8.21
CA LEU A 33 -10.07 6.74 9.51
C LEU A 33 -10.99 5.54 9.72
N VAL A 34 -11.67 5.10 8.66
CA VAL A 34 -12.47 3.87 8.69
C VAL A 34 -11.59 2.64 8.96
N GLY A 35 -10.45 2.54 8.26
CA GLY A 35 -9.45 1.49 8.53
C GLY A 35 -8.93 1.52 9.97
N ALA A 36 -8.57 2.70 10.47
CA ALA A 36 -8.12 2.89 11.86
C ALA A 36 -9.19 2.47 12.87
N GLY A 37 -10.45 2.83 12.65
CA GLY A 37 -11.57 2.39 13.48
C GLY A 37 -11.73 0.86 13.50
N ALA A 38 -11.56 0.21 12.35
CA ALA A 38 -11.62 -1.25 12.24
C ALA A 38 -10.44 -1.92 12.98
N GLU A 39 -9.22 -1.39 12.87
CA GLU A 39 -8.05 -1.89 13.60
C GLU A 39 -8.18 -1.68 15.12
N ILE A 40 -8.72 -0.54 15.56
CA ILE A 40 -9.00 -0.31 16.99
C ILE A 40 -10.03 -1.32 17.49
N ALA A 41 -11.13 -1.53 16.77
CA ALA A 41 -12.16 -2.49 17.15
C ALA A 41 -11.60 -3.92 17.23
N ALA A 42 -10.80 -4.34 16.25
CA ALA A 42 -10.10 -5.63 16.27
C ALA A 42 -9.15 -5.72 17.46
N GLY A 43 -8.29 -4.72 17.68
CA GLY A 43 -7.32 -4.71 18.78
C GLY A 43 -7.97 -4.73 20.17
N LEU A 44 -9.09 -4.01 20.36
CA LEU A 44 -9.84 -4.03 21.61
C LEU A 44 -10.50 -5.40 21.87
N THR A 45 -10.99 -6.06 20.81
CA THR A 45 -11.58 -7.41 20.91
C THR A 45 -10.51 -8.45 21.26
N ASP A 46 -9.34 -8.35 20.62
CA ASP A 46 -8.19 -9.21 20.92
C ASP A 46 -7.72 -9.01 22.38
N LEU A 47 -7.67 -7.75 22.85
CA LEU A 47 -7.35 -7.44 24.25
C LEU A 47 -8.36 -8.06 25.23
N GLN A 48 -9.66 -7.99 24.94
CA GLN A 48 -10.68 -8.62 25.78
C GLN A 48 -10.52 -10.14 25.81
N ALA A 49 -10.23 -10.78 24.67
CA ALA A 49 -10.01 -12.22 24.61
C ALA A 49 -8.78 -12.65 25.44
N ILE A 50 -7.69 -11.87 25.38
CA ILE A 50 -6.47 -12.12 26.17
C ILE A 50 -6.76 -12.02 27.68
N VAL A 51 -7.46 -10.96 28.09
CA VAL A 51 -7.82 -10.74 29.50
C VAL A 51 -8.80 -11.78 30.01
N GLY A 52 -9.81 -12.14 29.22
CA GLY A 52 -10.76 -13.21 29.55
C GLY A 52 -10.11 -14.59 29.68
N ALA A 53 -9.03 -14.83 28.93
CA ALA A 53 -8.23 -16.05 29.04
C ALA A 53 -7.23 -16.04 30.21
N GLY A 54 -7.21 -14.99 31.04
CA GLY A 54 -6.27 -14.87 32.16
C GLY A 54 -4.80 -14.74 31.74
N ARG A 55 -4.53 -14.35 30.49
CA ARG A 55 -3.16 -14.22 29.97
C ARG A 55 -2.64 -12.81 30.25
N LEU A 56 -1.66 -12.70 31.15
CA LEU A 56 -1.02 -11.43 31.54
C LEU A 56 -0.04 -10.88 30.48
N PHE A 57 0.34 -11.68 29.48
CA PHE A 57 1.30 -11.28 28.45
C PHE A 57 0.66 -11.14 27.06
N VAL A 58 0.84 -9.96 26.47
CA VAL A 58 0.50 -9.59 25.09
C VAL A 58 1.37 -10.34 24.04
N GLY A 59 2.36 -11.11 24.48
CA GLY A 59 3.26 -11.88 23.61
C GLY A 59 2.74 -13.27 23.20
N GLY A 60 1.59 -13.69 23.74
CA GLY A 60 0.96 -14.94 23.31
C GLY A 60 0.30 -14.80 21.93
N PRO A 61 0.09 -15.92 21.22
CA PRO A 61 -0.82 -15.99 20.11
C PRO A 61 -2.09 -15.15 20.25
N ALA A 62 -2.21 -14.06 19.49
CA ALA A 62 -3.54 -13.52 19.23
C ALA A 62 -4.26 -14.58 18.38
N PRO A 63 -5.41 -15.13 18.84
CA PRO A 63 -6.21 -15.98 17.98
C PRO A 63 -6.54 -15.21 16.70
N LEU A 64 -6.52 -15.87 15.55
CA LEU A 64 -7.01 -15.29 14.31
C LEU A 64 -8.53 -15.12 14.46
N THR A 65 -8.94 -14.00 15.02
CA THR A 65 -10.35 -13.68 15.22
C THR A 65 -10.95 -13.25 13.88
N VAL A 66 -12.23 -13.55 13.68
CA VAL A 66 -12.99 -13.04 12.52
C VAL A 66 -12.89 -11.50 12.44
N TRP A 67 -12.83 -10.84 13.60
CA TRP A 67 -12.63 -9.39 13.71
C TRP A 67 -11.29 -8.91 13.18
N ARG A 68 -10.20 -9.66 13.43
CA ARG A 68 -8.88 -9.33 12.88
C ARG A 68 -8.85 -9.47 11.36
N VAL A 69 -9.45 -10.53 10.82
CA VAL A 69 -9.57 -10.71 9.35
C VAL A 69 -10.38 -9.57 8.74
N ALA A 70 -11.51 -9.23 9.36
CA ALA A 70 -12.37 -8.14 8.92
C ALA A 70 -11.65 -6.79 8.98
N GLY A 71 -10.92 -6.51 10.07
CA GLY A 71 -10.09 -5.31 10.21
C GLY A 71 -9.07 -5.17 9.09
N ASP A 72 -8.23 -6.19 8.90
CA ASP A 72 -7.20 -6.20 7.86
C ASP A 72 -7.81 -6.03 6.46
N THR A 73 -8.97 -6.65 6.22
CA THR A 73 -9.69 -6.54 4.93
C THR A 73 -10.22 -5.13 4.68
N VAL A 74 -10.84 -4.51 5.69
CA VAL A 74 -11.33 -3.13 5.62
C VAL A 74 -10.17 -2.17 5.41
N THR A 75 -9.08 -2.33 6.17
CA THR A 75 -7.87 -1.52 6.03
C THR A 75 -7.28 -1.63 4.63
N ALA A 76 -7.15 -2.84 4.09
CA ALA A 76 -6.64 -3.05 2.74
C ALA A 76 -7.54 -2.47 1.65
N LEU A 77 -8.87 -2.54 1.80
CA LEU A 77 -9.82 -1.89 0.89
C LEU A 77 -9.64 -0.36 0.93
N CYS A 78 -9.50 0.22 2.11
CA CYS A 78 -9.27 1.65 2.28
C CYS A 78 -7.95 2.10 1.64
N ILE A 79 -6.87 1.32 1.83
CA ILE A 79 -5.58 1.56 1.17
C ILE A 79 -5.73 1.48 -0.36
N ALA A 80 -6.45 0.48 -0.88
CA ALA A 80 -6.67 0.32 -2.31
C ALA A 80 -7.43 1.51 -2.93
N MET A 81 -8.46 2.02 -2.25
CA MET A 81 -9.19 3.22 -2.69
C MET A 81 -8.27 4.44 -2.81
N VAL A 82 -7.47 4.71 -1.78
CA VAL A 82 -6.51 5.82 -1.76
C VAL A 82 -5.43 5.63 -2.82
N ALA A 83 -4.92 4.41 -2.97
CA ALA A 83 -3.90 4.10 -3.96
C ALA A 83 -4.40 4.33 -5.39
N VAL A 84 -5.61 3.85 -5.73
CA VAL A 84 -6.21 4.06 -7.06
C VAL A 84 -6.43 5.55 -7.33
N ALA A 85 -6.90 6.31 -6.33
CA ALA A 85 -7.07 7.75 -6.44
C ALA A 85 -5.74 8.47 -6.73
N CYS A 86 -4.69 8.14 -5.99
CA CYS A 86 -3.34 8.65 -6.22
C CYS A 86 -2.82 8.24 -7.62
N HIS A 87 -3.02 7.00 -8.04
CA HIS A 87 -2.65 6.55 -9.38
C HIS A 87 -3.34 7.38 -10.46
N ARG A 88 -4.66 7.61 -10.34
CA ARG A 88 -5.41 8.43 -11.31
C ARG A 88 -4.92 9.88 -11.34
N ALA A 89 -4.66 10.47 -10.18
CA ALA A 89 -4.12 11.82 -10.08
C ALA A 89 -2.74 11.96 -10.75
N ILE A 90 -1.83 11.00 -10.53
CA ILE A 90 -0.48 11.07 -11.08
C ILE A 90 -0.44 10.74 -12.57
N LEU A 91 -1.19 9.72 -12.99
CA LEU A 91 -1.16 9.23 -14.37
C LEU A 91 -1.97 10.11 -15.33
N PHE A 92 -3.14 10.60 -14.89
CA PHE A 92 -4.10 11.31 -15.75
C PHE A 92 -4.32 12.77 -15.35
N GLY A 93 -3.77 13.22 -14.22
CA GLY A 93 -4.10 14.56 -13.68
C GLY A 93 -5.53 14.65 -13.13
N ASP A 94 -6.22 13.52 -12.92
CA ASP A 94 -7.58 13.51 -12.37
C ASP A 94 -7.57 13.83 -10.87
N LEU A 95 -7.64 15.13 -10.56
CA LEU A 95 -7.68 15.62 -9.18
C LEU A 95 -9.10 15.64 -8.58
N ARG A 96 -10.15 15.34 -9.39
CA ARG A 96 -11.57 15.43 -8.98
C ARG A 96 -11.85 16.67 -8.11
N ARG A 97 -11.66 17.86 -8.71
CA ARG A 97 -11.93 19.13 -8.03
C ARG A 97 -13.44 19.20 -7.71
N GLY A 98 -13.80 19.39 -6.45
CA GLY A 98 -15.20 19.55 -6.00
C GLY A 98 -15.76 18.42 -5.13
N THR A 99 -15.29 17.17 -5.26
CA THR A 99 -15.73 16.08 -4.38
C THR A 99 -14.88 16.03 -3.11
N ARG A 100 -15.54 16.07 -1.94
CA ARG A 100 -14.86 16.00 -0.63
C ARG A 100 -14.59 14.56 -0.18
N LEU A 101 -15.40 13.61 -0.63
CA LEU A 101 -15.27 12.19 -0.31
C LEU A 101 -15.16 11.39 -1.61
N LEU A 102 -14.10 10.59 -1.71
CA LEU A 102 -13.86 9.71 -2.84
C LEU A 102 -14.16 8.27 -2.43
N PHE A 103 -15.43 7.94 -2.28
CA PHE A 103 -15.87 6.59 -1.98
C PHE A 103 -16.49 5.99 -3.24
N THR A 104 -15.66 5.50 -4.15
CA THR A 104 -16.12 4.78 -5.34
C THR A 104 -15.49 3.40 -5.38
N ILE A 105 -16.31 2.38 -5.17
CA ILE A 105 -15.90 0.98 -5.37
C ILE A 105 -16.21 0.65 -6.83
N GLY A 106 -15.18 0.66 -7.67
CA GLY A 106 -15.26 0.21 -9.05
C GLY A 106 -14.48 -1.06 -9.28
N ARG A 107 -14.51 -1.52 -10.53
CA ARG A 107 -13.74 -2.69 -10.98
C ARG A 107 -12.24 -2.51 -10.75
N THR A 108 -11.71 -1.31 -10.99
CA THR A 108 -10.28 -1.03 -10.82
C THR A 108 -9.86 -1.19 -9.37
N GLU A 109 -10.66 -0.67 -8.44
CA GLU A 109 -10.44 -0.75 -6.99
C GLU A 109 -10.48 -2.20 -6.50
N LEU A 110 -11.42 -3.02 -7.00
CA LEU A 110 -11.47 -4.46 -6.70
C LEU A 110 -10.25 -5.21 -7.24
N LEU A 111 -9.84 -4.95 -8.49
CA LEU A 111 -8.62 -5.54 -9.06
C LEU A 111 -7.38 -5.15 -8.25
N PHE A 112 -7.33 -3.91 -7.77
CA PHE A 112 -6.25 -3.42 -6.92
C PHE A 112 -6.22 -4.11 -5.56
N MET A 113 -7.39 -4.42 -4.99
CA MET A 113 -7.54 -5.12 -3.69
C MET A 113 -7.16 -6.60 -3.76
N ILE A 114 -7.37 -7.28 -4.89
CA ILE A 114 -7.04 -8.71 -5.03
C ILE A 114 -5.54 -8.98 -4.81
N LEU A 115 -4.66 -8.08 -5.26
CA LEU A 115 -3.20 -8.22 -5.12
C LEU A 115 -2.73 -8.26 -3.66
N PRO A 116 -3.01 -7.26 -2.81
CA PRO A 116 -2.67 -7.32 -1.40
C PRO A 116 -3.44 -8.45 -0.70
N MET A 117 -4.69 -8.75 -1.06
CA MET A 117 -5.41 -9.89 -0.50
C MET A 117 -4.70 -11.23 -0.77
N ALA A 118 -4.19 -11.45 -1.98
CA ALA A 118 -3.40 -12.63 -2.28
C ALA A 118 -2.12 -12.70 -1.43
N SER A 119 -1.46 -11.55 -1.20
CA SER A 119 -0.29 -11.50 -0.31
C SER A 119 -0.65 -11.76 1.15
N TYR A 120 -1.81 -11.27 1.59
CA TYR A 120 -2.33 -11.55 2.92
C TYR A 120 -2.57 -13.04 3.07
N VAL A 121 -3.24 -13.70 2.13
CA VAL A 121 -3.52 -15.15 2.20
C VAL A 121 -2.23 -15.92 2.50
N LEU A 122 -1.10 -15.57 1.88
CA LEU A 122 0.20 -16.18 2.19
C LEU A 122 0.63 -15.94 3.65
N VAL A 123 0.49 -14.72 4.17
CA VAL A 123 0.77 -14.38 5.57
C VAL A 123 -0.16 -15.11 6.54
N TRP A 124 -1.45 -15.22 6.22
CA TRP A 124 -2.44 -15.94 7.01
C TRP A 124 -2.14 -17.45 7.03
N THR A 125 -1.82 -18.03 5.87
CA THR A 125 -1.43 -19.44 5.76
C THR A 125 -0.15 -19.72 6.55
N ASP A 126 0.84 -18.84 6.51
CA ASP A 126 2.06 -18.99 7.32
C ASP A 126 1.75 -19.00 8.83
N LYS A 127 0.93 -18.04 9.29
CA LYS A 127 0.46 -17.98 10.70
C LYS A 127 -0.34 -19.23 11.09
N ALA A 128 -1.15 -19.77 10.20
CA ALA A 128 -1.94 -20.97 10.43
C ALA A 128 -1.08 -22.24 10.52
N ILE A 129 -0.06 -22.38 9.65
CA ILE A 129 0.82 -23.56 9.61
C ILE A 129 1.80 -23.58 10.78
N ARG A 130 2.51 -22.47 11.02
CA ARG A 130 3.57 -22.43 12.05
C ARG A 130 3.01 -22.35 13.47
N GLY A 131 1.72 -22.09 13.58
CA GLY A 131 1.10 -21.72 14.82
C GLY A 131 1.52 -20.31 15.26
N PRO A 132 0.69 -19.66 16.07
CA PRO A 132 0.83 -18.25 16.40
C PRO A 132 2.02 -17.90 17.34
N GLY A 133 2.79 -18.87 17.81
CA GLY A 133 3.98 -18.64 18.68
C GLY A 133 5.32 -18.50 17.95
N VAL A 134 5.40 -18.83 16.66
CA VAL A 134 6.68 -18.88 15.93
C VAL A 134 7.04 -17.55 15.25
N SER A 135 6.07 -16.68 14.98
CA SER A 135 6.29 -15.42 14.26
C SER A 135 7.08 -14.38 15.06
N ALA A 136 6.90 -14.31 16.38
CA ALA A 136 7.67 -13.42 17.25
C ALA A 136 9.16 -13.82 17.35
N GLY A 137 9.47 -15.11 17.21
CA GLY A 137 10.85 -15.62 17.23
C GLY A 137 11.59 -15.49 15.89
N PHE A 138 10.88 -15.23 14.78
CA PHE A 138 11.48 -15.21 13.44
C PHE A 138 12.48 -14.06 13.26
N ILE A 139 12.25 -12.90 13.89
CA ILE A 139 13.18 -11.76 13.85
C ILE A 139 14.12 -11.75 15.07
N GLY A 140 13.64 -12.22 16.22
CA GLY A 140 14.38 -12.13 17.49
C GLY A 140 15.51 -13.15 17.68
N ASP A 141 15.49 -14.28 16.96
CA ASP A 141 16.41 -15.40 17.21
C ASP A 141 16.93 -16.02 15.90
N VAL A 142 17.27 -15.18 14.91
CA VAL A 142 17.91 -15.60 13.65
C VAL A 142 19.19 -16.41 13.92
N SER A 143 19.85 -16.17 15.05
CA SER A 143 21.01 -16.90 15.55
C SER A 143 20.74 -18.38 15.87
N ARG A 144 19.49 -18.76 16.16
CA ARG A 144 19.10 -20.15 16.45
C ARG A 144 18.62 -20.93 15.23
N TRP A 145 18.54 -20.28 14.08
CA TRP A 145 18.13 -20.98 12.88
C TRP A 145 19.25 -21.95 12.48
N PRO A 146 18.95 -23.23 12.26
CA PRO A 146 19.95 -24.15 11.74
C PRO A 146 20.52 -23.55 10.46
N THR A 147 21.85 -23.49 10.34
CA THR A 147 22.57 -22.89 9.20
C THR A 147 22.01 -23.39 7.86
N LEU A 148 21.51 -24.64 7.82
CA LEU A 148 20.86 -25.26 6.66
C LEU A 148 19.60 -24.51 6.15
N TRP A 149 18.85 -23.80 6.99
CA TRP A 149 17.65 -23.06 6.57
C TRP A 149 17.95 -21.63 6.10
N THR A 150 19.12 -21.09 6.41
CA THR A 150 19.50 -19.70 6.06
C THR A 150 19.52 -19.49 4.54
N LEU A 151 20.11 -20.42 3.79
CA LEU A 151 20.23 -20.31 2.34
C LEU A 151 18.86 -20.39 1.63
N PRO A 152 18.00 -21.40 1.88
CA PRO A 152 16.66 -21.44 1.29
C PRO A 152 15.82 -20.19 1.59
N ILE A 153 15.90 -19.67 2.81
CA ILE A 153 15.14 -18.46 3.20
C ILE A 153 15.71 -17.23 2.50
N ALA A 154 17.03 -17.08 2.43
CA ALA A 154 17.65 -15.99 1.68
C ALA A 154 17.27 -16.04 0.19
N VAL A 155 17.26 -17.23 -0.41
CA VAL A 155 16.80 -17.44 -1.81
C VAL A 155 15.33 -17.08 -1.96
N ALA A 156 14.47 -17.52 -1.04
CA ALA A 156 13.04 -17.20 -1.06
C ALA A 156 12.79 -15.69 -0.93
N LEU A 157 13.47 -15.02 -0.01
CA LEU A 157 13.39 -13.56 0.16
C LEU A 157 13.89 -12.82 -1.07
N ALA A 158 15.01 -13.25 -1.66
CA ALA A 158 15.51 -12.68 -2.91
C ALA A 158 14.52 -12.88 -4.07
N ALA A 159 13.88 -14.05 -4.16
CA ALA A 159 12.84 -14.32 -5.15
C ALA A 159 11.60 -13.45 -4.92
N VAL A 160 11.09 -13.34 -3.70
CA VAL A 160 9.96 -12.47 -3.35
C VAL A 160 10.28 -11.01 -3.68
N PHE A 161 11.48 -10.53 -3.33
CA PHE A 161 11.94 -9.19 -3.64
C PHE A 161 12.01 -8.95 -5.16
N TRP A 162 12.57 -9.92 -5.90
CA TRP A 162 12.67 -9.84 -7.34
C TRP A 162 11.29 -9.82 -8.01
N ILE A 163 10.38 -10.71 -7.60
CA ILE A 163 8.99 -10.79 -8.10
C ILE A 163 8.24 -9.50 -7.74
N SER A 164 8.33 -9.02 -6.51
CA SER A 164 7.61 -7.82 -6.05
C SER A 164 8.04 -6.58 -6.82
N THR A 165 9.34 -6.44 -7.08
CA THR A 165 9.88 -5.35 -7.91
C THR A 165 9.29 -5.38 -9.32
N ARG A 166 9.10 -6.57 -9.91
CA ARG A 166 8.49 -6.74 -11.24
C ARG A 166 7.00 -6.45 -11.25
N ILE A 167 6.28 -6.98 -10.26
CA ILE A 167 4.82 -6.89 -10.15
C ILE A 167 4.37 -5.50 -9.70
N SER A 168 5.22 -4.71 -9.03
CA SER A 168 4.88 -3.34 -8.63
C SER A 168 4.32 -2.47 -9.78
N VAL A 169 4.84 -2.64 -11.00
CA VAL A 169 4.42 -1.90 -12.20
C VAL A 169 3.05 -2.34 -12.71
N LEU A 170 2.52 -3.46 -12.21
CA LEU A 170 1.16 -3.94 -12.51
C LEU A 170 0.10 -3.00 -11.95
N TYR A 171 0.32 -2.40 -10.78
CA TYR A 171 -0.64 -1.49 -10.15
C TYR A 171 -1.03 -0.30 -11.05
N PRO A 172 -0.09 0.51 -11.56
CA PRO A 172 -0.43 1.58 -12.51
C PRO A 172 -0.97 1.02 -13.83
N ALA A 173 -0.49 -0.14 -14.29
CA ALA A 173 -1.01 -0.77 -15.51
C ALA A 173 -2.49 -1.20 -15.37
N ILE A 174 -2.91 -1.68 -14.19
CA ILE A 174 -4.32 -1.98 -13.88
C ILE A 174 -5.16 -0.71 -13.94
N VAL A 175 -4.65 0.41 -13.40
CA VAL A 175 -5.37 1.68 -13.44
C VAL A 175 -5.51 2.21 -14.87
N VAL A 176 -4.53 1.97 -15.73
CA VAL A 176 -4.57 2.38 -17.14
C VAL A 176 -5.46 1.49 -17.99
N THR A 177 -5.39 0.17 -17.79
CA THR A 177 -6.01 -0.81 -18.71
C THR A 177 -7.25 -1.49 -18.15
N ASN A 178 -7.55 -1.30 -16.87
CA ASN A 178 -8.62 -1.96 -16.12
C ASN A 178 -8.60 -3.50 -16.20
N ARG A 179 -7.40 -4.09 -16.38
CA ARG A 179 -7.17 -5.55 -16.45
C ARG A 179 -5.82 -5.96 -15.89
N PHE A 180 -5.70 -7.23 -15.49
CA PHE A 180 -4.41 -7.82 -15.13
C PHE A 180 -3.58 -8.09 -16.38
N ALA A 181 -2.51 -7.33 -16.57
CA ALA A 181 -1.59 -7.49 -17.70
C ALA A 181 -0.18 -7.88 -17.23
N LEU A 182 -0.06 -9.03 -16.55
CA LEU A 182 1.20 -9.51 -15.98
C LEU A 182 2.32 -9.59 -17.02
N GLY A 183 2.03 -10.12 -18.22
CA GLY A 183 3.01 -10.21 -19.31
C GLY A 183 3.53 -8.84 -19.76
N THR A 184 2.69 -7.81 -19.75
CA THR A 184 3.08 -6.44 -20.08
C THR A 184 3.95 -5.83 -18.99
N ALA A 185 3.59 -5.98 -17.71
CA ALA A 185 4.41 -5.53 -16.59
C ALA A 185 5.80 -6.21 -16.60
N TRP A 186 5.84 -7.52 -16.90
CA TRP A 186 7.08 -8.27 -17.02
C TRP A 186 7.97 -7.78 -18.17
N ARG A 187 7.38 -7.59 -19.35
CA ARG A 187 8.09 -7.07 -20.52
C ARG A 187 8.62 -5.66 -20.25
N LEU A 188 7.80 -4.76 -19.72
CA LEU A 188 8.20 -3.38 -19.43
C LEU A 188 9.39 -3.29 -18.48
N THR A 189 9.46 -4.16 -17.48
CA THR A 189 10.55 -4.14 -16.50
C THR A 189 11.83 -4.80 -17.00
N LYS A 190 11.82 -5.52 -18.15
CA LYS A 190 12.98 -6.26 -18.67
C LYS A 190 14.16 -5.31 -18.93
N GLY A 191 15.33 -5.63 -18.38
CA GLY A 191 16.52 -4.77 -18.46
C GLY A 191 16.56 -3.55 -17.52
N ASN A 192 15.45 -3.22 -16.84
CA ASN A 192 15.37 -2.11 -15.89
C ASN A 192 15.31 -2.55 -14.40
N PHE A 193 15.43 -3.86 -14.12
CA PHE A 193 15.30 -4.42 -12.77
C PHE A 193 16.14 -3.67 -11.72
N TRP A 194 17.46 -3.58 -11.92
CA TRP A 194 18.35 -2.94 -10.96
C TRP A 194 18.07 -1.44 -10.76
N ARG A 195 17.55 -0.77 -11.79
CA ARG A 195 17.16 0.65 -11.68
C ARG A 195 15.89 0.80 -10.86
N LEU A 196 14.91 -0.08 -11.05
CA LEU A 196 13.70 -0.11 -10.22
C LEU A 196 14.03 -0.47 -8.77
N THR A 197 14.90 -1.46 -8.56
CA THR A 197 15.46 -1.77 -7.23
C THR A 197 16.10 -0.53 -6.61
N GLY A 198 16.92 0.21 -7.36
CA GLY A 198 17.51 1.47 -6.89
C GLY A 198 16.45 2.53 -6.50
N VAL A 199 15.37 2.65 -7.28
CA VAL A 199 14.24 3.54 -6.94
C VAL A 199 13.57 3.11 -5.63
N TYR A 200 13.32 1.81 -5.45
CA TYR A 200 12.66 1.30 -4.23
C TYR A 200 13.55 1.30 -3.00
N VAL A 201 14.86 1.06 -3.15
CA VAL A 201 15.81 1.17 -2.04
C VAL A 201 15.95 2.62 -1.61
N LEU A 202 16.14 3.56 -2.55
CA LEU A 202 16.30 4.97 -2.22
C LEU A 202 15.00 5.60 -1.70
N GLY A 203 13.87 5.26 -2.33
CA GLY A 203 12.55 5.65 -1.83
C GLY A 203 12.24 5.04 -0.47
N GLY A 204 12.53 3.74 -0.29
CA GLY A 204 12.38 3.04 0.98
C GLY A 204 13.24 3.63 2.09
N LEU A 205 14.46 4.10 1.79
CA LEU A 205 15.30 4.83 2.73
C LEU A 205 14.64 6.14 3.17
N ALA A 206 14.12 6.93 2.22
CA ALA A 206 13.40 8.17 2.55
C ALA A 206 12.17 7.91 3.43
N LEU A 207 11.40 6.86 3.09
CA LEU A 207 10.25 6.43 3.89
C LEU A 207 10.69 5.94 5.28
N GLY A 208 11.78 5.17 5.36
CA GLY A 208 12.34 4.68 6.62
C GLY A 208 12.78 5.80 7.55
N ILE A 209 13.39 6.86 7.02
CA ILE A 209 13.72 8.07 7.79
C ILE A 209 12.45 8.72 8.34
N ALA A 210 11.39 8.84 7.52
CA ALA A 210 10.11 9.39 7.98
C ALA A 210 9.47 8.53 9.08
N ILE A 211 9.50 7.20 8.95
CA ILE A 211 9.02 6.27 9.96
C ILE A 211 9.80 6.43 11.28
N VAL A 212 11.13 6.50 11.22
CA VAL A 212 11.96 6.68 12.43
C VAL A 212 11.68 8.01 13.10
N LEU A 213 11.61 9.11 12.34
CA LEU A 213 11.26 10.43 12.86
C LEU A 213 9.90 10.41 13.55
N GLU A 214 8.92 9.76 12.92
CA GLU A 214 7.59 9.64 13.51
C GLU A 214 7.58 8.77 14.76
N LEU A 215 8.28 7.65 14.80
CA LEU A 215 8.36 6.82 16.01
C LEU A 215 8.99 7.60 17.17
N VAL A 216 10.01 8.42 16.88
CA VAL A 216 10.62 9.31 17.88
C VAL A 216 9.61 10.36 18.35
N ILE A 217 8.96 11.08 17.43
CA ILE A 217 7.97 12.12 17.75
C ILE A 217 6.77 11.52 18.50
N GLY A 218 6.20 10.43 18.00
CA GLY A 218 5.09 9.70 18.59
C GLY A 218 5.44 9.14 19.97
N GLY A 219 6.66 8.65 20.17
CA GLY A 219 7.15 8.24 21.49
C GLY A 219 7.24 9.40 22.48
N VAL A 220 7.73 10.56 22.03
CA VAL A 220 7.74 11.80 22.84
C VAL A 220 6.32 12.29 23.15
N LEU A 221 5.42 12.28 22.16
CA LEU A 221 4.02 12.67 22.39
C LEU A 221 3.32 11.67 23.33
N ALA A 222 3.58 10.38 23.19
CA ALA A 222 3.04 9.37 24.10
C ALA A 222 3.51 9.61 25.54
N SER A 223 4.79 9.92 25.75
CA SER A 223 5.31 10.18 27.09
C SER A 223 4.75 11.47 27.69
N LEU A 224 4.52 12.51 26.87
CA LEU A 224 3.95 13.78 27.32
C LEU A 224 2.45 13.71 27.61
N PHE A 225 1.67 12.96 26.83
CA PHE A 225 0.21 12.97 26.91
C PHE A 225 -0.38 11.71 27.53
N VAL A 226 0.16 10.53 27.22
CA VAL A 226 -0.40 9.25 27.67
C VAL A 226 0.11 8.90 29.07
N ALA A 227 1.40 9.12 29.36
CA ALA A 227 1.95 8.78 30.68
C ALA A 227 1.26 9.50 31.86
N PRO A 228 0.94 10.81 31.79
CA PRO A 228 0.22 11.49 32.86
C PRO A 228 -1.23 10.99 33.02
N LEU A 229 -1.89 10.62 31.93
CA LEU A 229 -3.23 10.04 31.97
C LEU A 229 -3.20 8.67 32.65
N ILE A 230 -2.19 7.84 32.36
CA ILE A 230 -1.96 6.56 33.03
C ILE A 230 -1.74 6.76 34.54
N ALA A 231 -0.93 7.74 34.93
CA ALA A 231 -0.67 8.04 36.33
C ALA A 231 -1.95 8.48 37.09
N LYS A 232 -2.85 9.22 36.43
CA LYS A 232 -4.12 9.69 37.02
C LYS A 232 -5.24 8.64 37.03
N ALA A 233 -5.28 7.74 36.04
CA ALA A 233 -6.39 6.80 35.85
C ALA A 233 -6.40 5.61 36.84
N GLY A 234 -5.47 5.56 37.80
CA GLY A 234 -5.42 4.48 38.79
C GLY A 234 -5.13 3.12 38.14
N HIS A 235 -3.90 2.92 37.66
CA HIS A 235 -3.19 1.67 37.33
C HIS A 235 -3.97 0.39 36.93
N THR A 236 -5.15 0.45 36.31
CA THR A 236 -5.69 -0.76 35.69
C THR A 236 -4.89 -1.03 34.41
N LEU A 237 -4.10 -2.10 34.41
CA LEU A 237 -3.29 -2.54 33.24
C LEU A 237 -4.14 -2.57 31.96
N LEU A 238 -5.43 -2.91 32.08
CA LEU A 238 -6.40 -2.89 31.00
C LEU A 238 -6.62 -1.48 30.41
N GLY A 239 -6.75 -0.45 31.25
CA GLY A 239 -6.92 0.94 30.79
C GLY A 239 -5.70 1.43 30.02
N ILE A 240 -4.50 1.10 30.52
CA ILE A 240 -3.23 1.37 29.84
C ILE A 240 -3.20 0.70 28.47
N ALA A 241 -3.50 -0.60 28.41
CA ALA A 241 -3.49 -1.35 27.16
C ALA A 241 -4.46 -0.78 26.11
N ARG A 242 -5.68 -0.38 26.51
CA ARG A 242 -6.66 0.25 25.61
C ARG A 242 -6.15 1.57 25.04
N LEU A 243 -5.61 2.44 25.89
CA LEU A 243 -5.05 3.73 25.47
C LEU A 243 -3.88 3.53 24.50
N THR A 244 -2.99 2.58 24.78
CA THR A 244 -1.85 2.24 23.92
C THR A 244 -2.31 1.73 22.55
N ILE A 245 -3.35 0.89 22.48
CA ILE A 245 -3.91 0.41 21.20
C ILE A 245 -4.44 1.58 20.38
N VAL A 246 -5.30 2.42 20.98
CA VAL A 246 -5.89 3.57 20.28
C VAL A 246 -4.81 4.53 19.80
N PHE A 247 -3.88 4.90 20.68
CA PHE A 247 -2.79 5.81 20.32
C PHE A 247 -1.89 5.22 19.24
N GLY A 248 -1.49 3.95 19.36
CA GLY A 248 -0.64 3.28 18.37
C GLY A 248 -1.29 3.22 16.99
N VAL A 249 -2.58 2.90 16.91
CA VAL A 249 -3.31 2.92 15.64
C VAL A 249 -3.41 4.33 15.06
N LEU A 250 -3.65 5.35 15.89
CA LEU A 250 -3.71 6.74 15.44
C LEU A 250 -2.37 7.24 14.88
N VAL A 251 -1.25 6.87 15.51
CA VAL A 251 0.09 7.17 14.98
C VAL A 251 0.27 6.50 13.63
N VAL A 252 0.08 5.19 13.54
CA VAL A 252 0.19 4.44 12.27
C VAL A 252 -0.73 5.00 11.18
N TYR A 253 -1.93 5.45 11.54
CA TYR A 253 -2.87 6.11 10.62
C TYR A 253 -2.28 7.38 10.02
N VAL A 254 -1.65 8.24 10.83
CA VAL A 254 -1.03 9.49 10.35
C VAL A 254 0.12 9.19 9.39
N LEU A 255 0.94 8.17 9.68
CA LEU A 255 2.04 7.70 8.82
C LEU A 255 1.55 7.13 7.49
N MET A 256 0.46 6.37 7.51
CA MET A 256 0.00 5.61 6.35
C MET A 256 -0.43 6.51 5.21
N ILE A 257 -0.98 7.69 5.48
CA ILE A 257 -1.39 8.65 4.46
C ILE A 257 -0.22 9.06 3.54
N PRO A 258 0.88 9.68 4.05
CA PRO A 258 2.02 10.04 3.23
C PRO A 258 2.76 8.81 2.70
N ALA A 259 2.86 7.72 3.48
CA ALA A 259 3.55 6.50 3.05
C ALA A 259 2.91 5.85 1.82
N VAL A 260 1.57 5.72 1.81
CA VAL A 260 0.84 5.16 0.67
C VAL A 260 0.96 6.08 -0.54
N ALA A 261 0.75 7.39 -0.38
CA ALA A 261 0.84 8.34 -1.49
C ALA A 261 2.24 8.37 -2.12
N PHE A 262 3.29 8.38 -1.30
CA PHE A 262 4.67 8.33 -1.76
C PHE A 262 5.01 7.03 -2.49
N THR A 263 4.59 5.89 -1.94
CA THR A 263 4.80 4.58 -2.57
C THR A 263 4.10 4.49 -3.93
N VAL A 264 2.85 4.95 -4.01
CA VAL A 264 2.10 5.01 -5.26
C VAL A 264 2.78 5.94 -6.27
N ALA A 265 3.32 7.07 -5.82
CA ALA A 265 4.05 7.99 -6.67
C ALA A 265 5.34 7.39 -7.23
N LEU A 266 6.13 6.70 -6.40
CA LEU A 266 7.32 5.97 -6.85
C LEU A 266 6.99 4.97 -7.96
N VAL A 267 5.93 4.18 -7.75
CA VAL A 267 5.48 3.17 -8.71
C VAL A 267 4.96 3.83 -10.00
N CYS A 268 4.17 4.91 -9.91
CA CYS A 268 3.66 5.64 -11.07
C CYS A 268 4.77 6.27 -11.91
N HIS A 269 5.70 6.99 -11.28
CA HIS A 269 6.78 7.65 -12.01
C HIS A 269 7.75 6.62 -12.59
N SER A 270 7.96 5.49 -11.91
CA SER A 270 8.68 4.34 -12.48
C SER A 270 7.97 3.81 -13.73
N TYR A 271 6.65 3.61 -13.68
CA TYR A 271 5.87 3.18 -14.84
C TYR A 271 5.97 4.18 -16.01
N LYS A 272 5.78 5.48 -15.76
CA LYS A 272 5.94 6.55 -16.77
C LYS A 272 7.32 6.48 -17.42
N ALA A 273 8.38 6.38 -16.63
CA ALA A 273 9.75 6.27 -17.14
C ALA A 273 9.96 5.02 -18.01
N LEU A 274 9.35 3.88 -17.67
CA LEU A 274 9.45 2.64 -18.46
C LEU A 274 8.77 2.75 -19.83
N ILE A 275 7.68 3.52 -19.94
CA ILE A 275 6.97 3.78 -21.20
C ILE A 275 7.52 5.02 -21.94
N GLY A 276 8.58 5.65 -21.42
CA GLY A 276 9.26 6.78 -22.06
C GLY A 276 8.60 8.14 -21.83
N LEU A 277 7.68 8.26 -20.87
CA LEU A 277 7.08 9.54 -20.49
C LEU A 277 7.90 10.24 -19.40
N GLY A 278 7.91 11.58 -19.47
CA GLY A 278 8.41 12.45 -18.42
C GLY A 278 7.60 12.35 -17.12
N PRO A 279 8.16 12.76 -15.97
CA PRO A 279 7.46 12.67 -14.68
C PRO A 279 6.17 13.50 -14.62
N TYR A 280 6.16 14.67 -15.27
CA TYR A 280 5.03 15.61 -15.30
C TYR A 280 4.13 15.46 -16.53
N GLU A 281 4.49 14.58 -17.47
CA GLU A 281 3.65 14.28 -18.63
C GLU A 281 2.47 13.40 -18.19
N MET A 282 1.27 13.74 -18.68
CA MET A 282 0.04 12.99 -18.39
C MET A 282 -0.25 12.01 -19.51
N LEU A 283 -0.84 10.87 -19.17
CA LEU A 283 -1.39 9.96 -20.17
C LEU A 283 -2.62 10.62 -20.81
N PRO A 284 -2.73 10.66 -22.14
CA PRO A 284 -3.90 11.19 -22.79
C PRO A 284 -5.13 10.36 -22.41
N LEU A 285 -6.19 10.99 -21.89
CA LEU A 285 -7.43 10.29 -21.50
C LEU A 285 -7.98 9.40 -22.62
N ALA A 286 -7.88 9.84 -23.88
CA ALA A 286 -8.32 9.07 -25.04
C ALA A 286 -7.57 7.74 -25.24
N SER A 287 -6.30 7.66 -24.81
CA SER A 287 -5.51 6.43 -24.90
C SER A 287 -5.93 5.38 -23.86
N ALA A 288 -6.46 5.80 -22.72
CA ALA A 288 -7.04 4.90 -21.72
C ALA A 288 -8.32 4.24 -22.24
N THR A 289 -9.17 5.01 -22.95
CA THR A 289 -10.41 4.49 -23.56
C THR A 289 -10.12 3.51 -24.71
N ARG A 290 -9.12 3.78 -25.55
CA ARG A 290 -8.73 2.85 -26.65
C ARG A 290 -8.04 1.58 -26.15
N ALA A 291 -7.24 1.64 -25.07
CA ALA A 291 -6.59 0.46 -24.50
C ALA A 291 -7.57 -0.53 -23.82
N ALA A 292 -8.78 -0.07 -23.52
CA ALA A 292 -9.86 -0.90 -22.99
C ALA A 292 -10.58 -1.72 -24.08
N LEU A 293 -10.40 -1.38 -25.36
CA LEU A 293 -10.90 -2.20 -26.47
C LEU A 293 -9.97 -3.43 -26.66
N PRO A 294 -10.53 -4.64 -26.80
CA PRO A 294 -9.72 -5.82 -27.10
C PRO A 294 -8.93 -5.58 -28.40
N PRO A 295 -7.64 -5.98 -28.45
CA PRO A 295 -6.82 -5.82 -29.66
C PRO A 295 -7.40 -6.54 -30.89
N ASP A 296 -8.26 -7.53 -30.66
CA ASP A 296 -8.94 -8.32 -31.69
C ASP A 296 -10.42 -7.95 -31.84
N GLY A 297 -10.86 -6.83 -31.25
CA GLY A 297 -12.17 -6.27 -31.58
C GLY A 297 -12.20 -5.92 -33.07
N PRO A 298 -13.32 -6.17 -33.78
CA PRO A 298 -13.44 -5.78 -35.18
C PRO A 298 -13.02 -4.31 -35.29
N ALA A 299 -12.15 -4.01 -36.25
CA ALA A 299 -11.69 -2.65 -36.50
C ALA A 299 -12.92 -1.74 -36.47
N PRO A 300 -12.90 -0.62 -35.72
CA PRO A 300 -14.04 0.28 -35.66
C PRO A 300 -14.45 0.57 -37.10
N ILE A 301 -15.68 0.17 -37.44
CA ILE A 301 -16.23 0.39 -38.77
C ILE A 301 -16.10 1.89 -38.98
N ASP A 302 -15.30 2.26 -39.97
CA ASP A 302 -15.04 3.65 -40.31
C ASP A 302 -16.36 4.22 -40.86
N GLU A 303 -17.24 4.68 -39.96
CA GLU A 303 -18.53 5.32 -40.31
C GLU A 303 -18.34 6.65 -41.07
N GLY A 304 -17.11 6.99 -41.47
CA GLY A 304 -16.71 8.24 -42.11
C GLY A 304 -16.52 8.21 -43.64
N GLN A 305 -17.17 7.32 -44.39
CA GLN A 305 -17.13 7.35 -45.87
C GLN A 305 -18.50 7.54 -46.55
N GLY A 306 -19.42 8.25 -45.88
CA GLY A 306 -20.80 8.42 -46.36
C GLY A 306 -21.30 9.86 -46.42
N GLU A 307 -20.50 10.85 -46.83
CA GLU A 307 -21.06 12.13 -47.30
C GLU A 307 -20.97 12.21 -48.84
N PRO A 308 -22.09 12.09 -49.57
CA PRO A 308 -22.14 12.40 -50.98
C PRO A 308 -22.01 13.93 -51.16
N ARG A 309 -21.04 14.36 -51.96
CA ARG A 309 -20.95 15.75 -52.42
C ARG A 309 -22.17 16.06 -53.29
N PRO A 310 -22.91 17.15 -53.04
CA PRO A 310 -23.86 17.69 -54.01
C PRO A 310 -23.10 18.44 -55.11
N GLU A 311 -23.56 18.26 -56.35
CA GLU A 311 -23.11 18.94 -57.58
C GLU A 311 -23.44 20.43 -57.59
#